data_AF-A0A8H7E0J6-F1
#
_entry.id   AF-A0A8H7E0J6-F1
#
_cell.length_a   1.000
_cell.length_b   1.000
_cell.length_c   1.000
_cell.angle_alpha   90.00
_cell.angle_beta   90.00
_cell.angle_gamma   90.00
#
_symmetry.space_group_name_H-M   'P 1'
#
loop_
_entity.id
_entity.type
_entity.pdbx_description
1 polymer ?
#
loop_
_entity_poly.entity_id
_entity_poly.type
_entity_poly.pdbx_seq_one_letter_code
_entity_poly.pdbx_strand_id
1 'polypeptide(L)'
;MRKLNSRCLGLLEWHGDENPFSPLSNSQEENDDDSSTKTDFGCVESIGVNVPLDAAELLDRSEVFFTAHLTVDFLHRSLRDFLLTPEVQTLLHHYTNGAYDARMFFRNARLAQLLALNQNEAFLDDSIGLASYILSTLTVPEYRETSSAADVATIMQPVVENLVCYKHTESISGWYICCVLQSWHKEESTFLTLAIDFGLNSYIRANLTPQSVQSKKGRPILDYILRPRFRKMRPTMCVGNQLPDLALLNVVLAFDMDPNQRYHGVSIWALFLCFIADRFGGETPDTTPLEKSAYFEALKIMIQNGADVLLPRAWLSSIAYYQAYGWDSWFDNGSEERFLRRFSNITPKIQGSAGDDIIYAVSDLLEHFKDRFGFRWGTLKTVVLQREAQVLASVPSSELTSSIWME
;
A
#
# COMPACT_ATOMS: atom_id res chain seq x y z
N MET A 1 11.20 -17.56 -13.19
CA MET A 1 11.45 -17.16 -11.78
C MET A 1 10.59 -17.98 -10.82
N ARG A 2 11.19 -18.71 -9.87
CA ARG A 2 10.42 -19.15 -8.68
C ARG A 2 10.05 -17.88 -7.91
N LYS A 3 8.75 -17.63 -7.67
CA LYS A 3 8.29 -16.51 -6.85
C LYS A 3 9.08 -16.54 -5.55
N LEU A 4 9.96 -15.56 -5.34
CA LEU A 4 10.73 -15.40 -4.12
C LEU A 4 9.71 -15.38 -2.98
N ASN A 5 9.62 -16.49 -2.25
CA ASN A 5 8.82 -16.51 -1.04
C ASN A 5 9.48 -15.46 -0.14
N SER A 6 8.73 -14.46 0.31
CA SER A 6 9.22 -13.26 1.06
C SER A 6 9.95 -13.58 2.38
N ARG A 7 10.24 -14.86 2.61
CA ARG A 7 10.87 -15.43 3.80
C ARG A 7 12.22 -16.11 3.52
N CYS A 8 12.58 -16.33 2.26
CA CYS A 8 13.93 -16.81 1.90
C CYS A 8 14.88 -15.62 1.77
N LEU A 9 16.10 -15.75 2.28
CA LEU A 9 17.13 -14.75 2.09
C LEU A 9 17.79 -15.02 0.74
N GLY A 10 18.10 -13.94 0.03
CA GLY A 10 19.03 -13.97 -1.08
C GLY A 10 19.97 -12.79 -0.89
N LEU A 11 21.24 -12.95 -1.15
CA LEU A 11 22.05 -11.83 -1.61
C LEU A 11 22.12 -11.98 -3.13
N LEU A 12 21.72 -10.95 -3.87
CA LEU A 12 22.13 -10.81 -5.26
C LEU A 12 23.59 -10.34 -5.19
N GLU A 13 24.50 -11.20 -5.60
CA GLU A 13 25.83 -10.78 -6.00
C GLU A 13 25.75 -10.29 -7.44
N TRP A 14 26.40 -9.15 -7.69
CA TRP A 14 26.51 -8.58 -9.02
C TRP A 14 27.86 -8.98 -9.58
N HIS A 15 27.86 -9.90 -10.55
CA HIS A 15 29.04 -10.11 -11.38
C HIS A 15 28.89 -9.26 -12.65
N GLY A 16 29.76 -8.26 -12.78
CA GLY A 16 30.04 -7.68 -14.08
C GLY A 16 30.81 -8.70 -14.88
N ASP A 17 30.29 -9.12 -16.04
CA ASP A 17 31.10 -9.85 -17.00
C ASP A 17 32.23 -8.92 -17.45
N GLU A 18 33.47 -9.22 -17.04
CA GLU A 18 34.63 -8.38 -17.39
C GLU A 18 34.96 -8.43 -18.90
N ASN A 19 34.21 -9.20 -19.69
CA ASN A 19 34.46 -9.33 -21.12
C ASN A 19 33.17 -9.47 -21.96
N PRO A 20 32.46 -8.36 -22.26
CA PRO A 20 31.31 -8.37 -23.17
C PRO A 20 31.68 -8.71 -24.62
N PHE A 21 32.98 -8.90 -24.91
CA PHE A 21 33.52 -9.21 -26.24
C PHE A 21 34.16 -10.59 -26.34
N SER A 22 33.87 -11.54 -25.44
CA SER A 22 34.18 -12.94 -25.77
C SER A 22 33.41 -13.29 -27.05
N PRO A 23 34.09 -13.47 -28.19
CA PRO A 23 33.41 -13.71 -29.45
C PRO A 23 32.61 -15.00 -29.27
N LEU A 24 31.32 -14.94 -29.63
CA LEU A 24 30.48 -16.11 -29.86
C LEU A 24 31.33 -17.18 -30.54
N SER A 25 31.78 -18.16 -29.77
CA SER A 25 32.49 -19.31 -30.30
C SER A 25 31.49 -20.00 -31.20
N ASN A 26 31.66 -19.81 -32.51
CA ASN A 26 30.94 -20.53 -33.55
C ASN A 26 30.97 -22.01 -33.19
N SER A 27 29.82 -22.56 -32.79
CA SER A 27 29.58 -23.99 -32.83
C SER A 27 29.48 -24.37 -34.31
N GLN A 28 30.65 -24.47 -34.94
CA GLN A 28 30.81 -25.06 -36.24
C GLN A 28 30.86 -26.57 -36.01
N GLU A 29 29.87 -27.25 -36.60
CA GLU A 29 29.85 -28.69 -36.79
C GLU A 29 31.21 -29.14 -37.37
N GLU A 30 31.86 -30.11 -36.76
CA GLU A 30 32.63 -31.11 -37.49
C GLU A 30 32.88 -32.37 -36.67
N ASN A 31 32.77 -33.48 -37.39
CA ASN A 31 32.84 -34.87 -36.96
C ASN A 31 34.24 -35.27 -36.46
N ASP A 32 34.25 -36.32 -35.64
CA ASP A 32 35.25 -37.40 -35.50
C ASP A 32 36.72 -37.08 -35.82
N ASP A 33 37.62 -37.11 -34.82
CA ASP A 33 38.59 -38.21 -34.70
C ASP A 33 39.45 -38.12 -33.42
N ASP A 34 39.94 -39.29 -33.00
CA ASP A 34 40.85 -39.57 -31.90
C ASP A 34 42.10 -38.68 -31.85
N SER A 35 42.47 -38.21 -30.65
CA SER A 35 43.76 -38.56 -29.99
C SER A 35 44.14 -37.62 -28.85
N SER A 36 44.75 -38.23 -27.84
CA SER A 36 45.26 -37.62 -26.61
C SER A 36 46.24 -36.46 -26.84
N THR A 37 46.14 -35.41 -26.01
CA THR A 37 47.30 -34.83 -25.32
C THR A 37 46.85 -33.98 -24.12
N LYS A 38 47.51 -34.22 -23.00
CA LYS A 38 47.44 -33.41 -21.77
C LYS A 38 47.95 -31.99 -22.03
N THR A 39 47.34 -31.00 -21.41
CA THR A 39 48.05 -29.79 -20.96
C THR A 39 47.32 -29.13 -19.80
N ASP A 40 48.13 -28.73 -18.81
CA ASP A 40 47.75 -28.20 -17.51
C ASP A 40 46.93 -26.91 -17.58
N PHE A 41 45.87 -26.83 -16.78
CA PHE A 41 45.25 -25.56 -16.42
C PHE A 41 45.77 -25.12 -15.05
N GLY A 42 46.46 -23.98 -15.05
CA GLY A 42 46.98 -23.31 -13.87
C GLY A 42 45.86 -22.82 -12.95
N CYS A 43 46.07 -23.04 -11.66
CA CYS A 43 45.31 -22.49 -10.56
C CYS A 43 45.50 -20.96 -10.52
N VAL A 44 44.42 -20.19 -10.63
CA VAL A 44 44.43 -18.75 -10.34
C VAL A 44 43.96 -18.57 -8.90
N GLU A 45 44.87 -18.10 -8.05
CA GLU A 45 44.61 -17.73 -6.66
C GLU A 45 43.63 -16.55 -6.60
N SER A 46 42.55 -16.72 -5.86
CA SER A 46 41.63 -15.64 -5.50
C SER A 46 42.26 -14.76 -4.42
N ILE A 47 42.62 -13.54 -4.80
CA ILE A 47 43.07 -12.49 -3.87
C ILE A 47 41.84 -11.96 -3.14
N GLY A 48 41.66 -12.39 -1.88
CA GLY A 48 40.67 -11.82 -0.98
C GLY A 48 41.08 -10.43 -0.51
N VAL A 49 40.36 -9.40 -0.97
CA VAL A 49 40.49 -8.03 -0.46
C VAL A 49 39.20 -7.66 0.27
N ASN A 50 39.28 -7.62 1.60
CA ASN A 50 38.25 -7.03 2.46
C ASN A 50 38.47 -5.52 2.52
N VAL A 51 37.58 -4.74 1.92
CA VAL A 51 37.48 -3.29 2.16
C VAL A 51 36.00 -2.94 2.41
N PRO A 52 35.66 -2.22 3.49
CA PRO A 52 34.33 -1.68 3.67
C PRO A 52 34.15 -0.50 2.71
N LEU A 53 33.44 -0.71 1.61
CA LEU A 53 33.17 0.35 0.63
C LEU A 53 31.96 1.19 1.05
N ASP A 54 32.19 2.50 1.11
CA ASP A 54 31.16 3.53 1.19
C ASP A 54 30.34 3.49 -0.11
N ALA A 55 29.03 3.26 0.00
CA ALA A 55 28.14 3.05 -1.14
C ALA A 55 28.10 4.25 -2.11
N ALA A 56 28.58 5.43 -1.67
CA ALA A 56 28.69 6.62 -2.49
C ALA A 56 29.85 6.57 -3.51
N GLU A 57 30.95 5.85 -3.23
CA GLU A 57 32.17 5.88 -4.07
C GLU A 57 32.08 4.94 -5.29
N LEU A 58 31.22 3.93 -5.24
CA LEU A 58 31.00 2.95 -6.33
C LEU A 58 30.12 3.50 -7.47
N LEU A 59 29.45 4.63 -7.25
CA LEU A 59 28.39 5.16 -8.12
C LEU A 59 28.86 6.22 -9.14
N ASP A 60 30.15 6.59 -9.14
CA ASP A 60 30.71 7.70 -9.93
C ASP A 60 31.39 7.26 -11.25
N ARG A 61 31.14 6.04 -11.75
CA ARG A 61 31.73 5.57 -13.02
C ARG A 61 30.67 5.20 -14.06
N SER A 62 30.55 6.08 -15.05
CA SER A 62 29.60 6.08 -16.16
C SER A 62 29.93 5.11 -17.31
N GLU A 63 28.87 4.60 -17.93
CA GLU A 63 28.73 4.12 -19.32
C GLU A 63 29.50 2.86 -19.77
N VAL A 64 29.26 1.72 -19.10
CA VAL A 64 29.51 0.40 -19.70
C VAL A 64 28.23 -0.44 -19.56
N PHE A 65 27.64 -0.84 -20.68
CA PHE A 65 26.54 -1.81 -20.71
C PHE A 65 27.09 -3.18 -20.30
N PHE A 66 27.04 -3.48 -18.99
CA PHE A 66 27.35 -4.81 -18.49
C PHE A 66 26.14 -5.72 -18.67
N THR A 67 26.31 -6.86 -19.34
CA THR A 67 25.44 -8.02 -19.13
C THR A 67 25.66 -8.51 -17.70
N ALA A 68 24.86 -7.98 -16.78
CA ALA A 68 24.92 -8.35 -15.38
C ALA A 68 24.37 -9.77 -15.20
N HIS A 69 25.22 -10.71 -14.79
CA HIS A 69 24.77 -11.97 -14.25
C HIS A 69 24.48 -11.77 -12.77
N LEU A 70 23.20 -11.63 -12.43
CA LEU A 70 22.73 -11.63 -11.06
C LEU A 70 22.77 -13.05 -10.51
N THR A 71 23.82 -13.40 -9.76
CA THR A 71 23.87 -14.64 -8.98
C THR A 71 23.14 -14.40 -7.67
N VAL A 72 22.03 -15.11 -7.46
CA VAL A 72 21.33 -15.08 -6.17
C VAL A 72 21.97 -16.14 -5.27
N ASP A 73 22.79 -15.71 -4.33
CA ASP A 73 23.18 -16.53 -3.20
C ASP A 73 21.99 -16.66 -2.25
N PHE A 74 21.28 -17.78 -2.41
CA PHE A 74 20.16 -18.12 -1.55
C PHE A 74 20.68 -18.55 -0.18
N LEU A 75 20.73 -17.62 0.76
CA LEU A 75 20.73 -17.99 2.16
C LEU A 75 19.35 -18.63 2.46
N HIS A 76 19.32 -19.94 2.67
CA HIS A 76 18.06 -20.63 2.95
C HIS A 76 17.36 -19.96 4.14
N ARG A 77 16.02 -19.96 4.17
CA ARG A 77 15.26 -19.40 5.31
C ARG A 77 15.76 -19.93 6.66
N SER A 78 16.20 -21.19 6.72
CA SER A 78 16.79 -21.77 7.93
C SER A 78 18.03 -21.02 8.41
N LEU A 79 18.86 -20.49 7.50
CA LEU A 79 20.00 -19.67 7.87
C LEU A 79 19.55 -18.30 8.39
N ARG A 80 18.47 -17.72 7.83
CA ARG A 80 17.84 -16.52 8.42
C ARG A 80 17.40 -16.78 9.85
N ASP A 81 16.62 -17.84 10.02
CA ASP A 81 16.00 -18.18 11.28
C ASP A 81 17.10 -18.52 12.31
N PHE A 82 18.19 -19.16 11.88
CA PHE A 82 19.42 -19.37 12.66
C PHE A 82 20.13 -18.06 13.02
N LEU A 83 20.37 -17.17 12.06
CA LEU A 83 21.01 -15.87 12.31
C LEU A 83 20.20 -15.02 13.29
N LEU A 84 18.87 -15.17 13.30
CA LEU A 84 17.97 -14.46 14.20
C LEU A 84 17.83 -15.10 15.60
N THR A 85 18.49 -16.23 15.89
CA THR A 85 18.43 -16.78 17.26
C THR A 85 19.23 -15.92 18.23
N PRO A 86 18.80 -15.82 19.51
CA PRO A 86 19.50 -15.00 20.50
C PRO A 86 20.98 -15.37 20.67
N GLU A 87 21.32 -16.65 20.57
CA GLU A 87 22.68 -17.15 20.71
C GLU A 87 23.58 -16.65 19.57
N VAL A 88 23.07 -16.72 18.33
CA VAL A 88 23.82 -16.28 17.16
C VAL A 88 23.93 -14.76 17.11
N GLN A 89 22.87 -14.02 17.49
CA GLN A 89 22.95 -12.57 17.63
C GLN A 89 24.01 -12.18 18.68
N THR A 90 24.02 -12.84 19.85
CA THR A 90 25.03 -12.63 20.89
C THR A 90 26.44 -12.88 20.36
N LEU A 91 26.63 -13.96 19.60
CA LEU A 91 27.91 -14.29 18.98
C LEU A 91 28.33 -13.21 17.97
N LEU A 92 27.42 -12.78 17.10
CA LEU A 92 27.69 -11.74 16.10
C LEU A 92 28.01 -10.39 16.75
N HIS A 93 27.40 -10.06 17.89
CA HIS A 93 27.75 -8.88 18.68
C HIS A 93 29.21 -8.88 19.13
N HIS A 94 29.74 -10.06 19.50
CA HIS A 94 31.14 -10.19 19.94
C HIS A 94 32.12 -9.94 18.79
N TYR A 95 31.76 -10.33 17.56
CA TYR A 95 32.63 -10.14 16.39
C TYR A 95 32.50 -8.78 15.73
N THR A 96 31.38 -8.10 15.89
CA THR A 96 31.11 -6.79 15.24
C THR A 96 31.43 -5.60 16.13
N ASN A 97 31.91 -5.83 17.37
CA ASN A 97 32.15 -4.78 18.37
C ASN A 97 30.93 -3.86 18.60
N GLY A 98 29.70 -4.38 18.42
CA GLY A 98 28.49 -3.58 18.47
C GLY A 98 27.21 -4.36 18.26
N ALA A 99 26.09 -3.65 18.22
CA ALA A 99 24.80 -4.24 17.93
C ALA A 99 24.73 -4.68 16.45
N TYR A 100 24.77 -5.98 16.16
CA TYR A 100 24.46 -6.54 14.85
C TYR A 100 22.96 -6.82 14.77
N ASP A 101 22.24 -6.08 13.94
CA ASP A 101 20.86 -6.40 13.58
C ASP A 101 20.85 -7.03 12.19
N ALA A 102 20.70 -8.36 12.15
CA ALA A 102 20.65 -9.11 10.90
C ALA A 102 19.53 -8.60 9.96
N ARG A 103 18.39 -8.16 10.51
CA ARG A 103 17.26 -7.65 9.71
C ARG A 103 17.62 -6.32 9.07
N MET A 104 18.28 -5.43 9.81
CA MET A 104 18.81 -4.17 9.28
C MET A 104 19.84 -4.42 8.18
N PHE A 105 20.80 -5.34 8.42
CA PHE A 105 21.80 -5.72 7.42
C PHE A 105 21.14 -6.18 6.12
N PHE A 106 20.19 -7.11 6.19
CA PHE A 106 19.50 -7.60 4.98
C PHE A 106 18.68 -6.51 4.29
N ARG A 107 18.00 -5.65 5.04
CA ARG A 107 17.27 -4.52 4.47
C ARG A 107 18.21 -3.59 3.71
N ASN A 108 19.36 -3.24 4.29
CA ASN A 108 20.34 -2.36 3.66
C ASN A 108 20.94 -3.02 2.40
N ALA A 109 21.24 -4.33 2.45
CA ALA A 109 21.70 -5.07 1.28
C ALA A 109 20.66 -5.09 0.15
N ARG A 110 19.37 -5.29 0.47
CA ARG A 110 18.28 -5.22 -0.53
C ARG A 110 18.06 -3.81 -1.06
N LEU A 111 18.22 -2.79 -0.22
CA LEU A 111 18.15 -1.40 -0.63
C LEU A 111 19.28 -1.07 -1.61
N ALA A 112 20.51 -1.48 -1.32
CA ALA A 112 21.65 -1.30 -2.23
C ALA A 112 21.40 -1.99 -3.59
N GLN A 113 20.86 -3.22 -3.58
CA GLN A 113 20.49 -3.92 -4.82
C GLN A 113 19.40 -3.19 -5.59
N LEU A 114 18.36 -2.70 -4.91
CA LEU A 114 17.29 -1.93 -5.54
C LEU A 114 17.83 -0.65 -6.18
N LEU A 115 18.74 0.05 -5.50
CA LEU A 115 19.37 1.27 -6.02
C LEU A 115 20.22 0.96 -7.26
N ALA A 116 21.01 -0.12 -7.23
CA ALA A 116 21.81 -0.55 -8.36
C ALA A 116 20.94 -0.94 -9.57
N LEU A 117 19.83 -1.66 -9.37
CA LEU A 117 18.89 -1.99 -10.44
C LEU A 117 18.23 -0.73 -11.02
N ASN A 118 17.79 0.20 -10.17
CA ASN A 118 17.14 1.43 -10.60
C ASN A 118 18.05 2.31 -11.47
N GLN A 119 19.37 2.31 -11.22
CA GLN A 119 20.35 3.05 -12.04
C GLN A 119 20.55 2.44 -13.43
N ASN A 120 20.37 1.12 -13.57
CA ASN A 120 20.58 0.43 -14.84
C ASN A 120 19.34 0.40 -15.74
N GLU A 121 18.20 0.93 -15.28
CA GLU A 121 16.88 0.90 -15.94
C GLU A 121 16.44 -0.50 -16.44
N ALA A 122 17.12 -1.55 -15.99
CA ALA A 122 16.90 -2.94 -16.34
C ALA A 122 16.19 -3.67 -15.19
N PHE A 123 15.51 -4.77 -15.51
CA PHE A 123 14.90 -5.65 -14.52
C PHE A 123 13.81 -4.99 -13.64
N LEU A 124 12.85 -4.32 -14.29
CA LEU A 124 11.72 -3.67 -13.61
C LEU A 124 10.98 -4.63 -12.65
N ASP A 125 10.73 -5.86 -13.07
CA ASP A 125 10.04 -6.87 -12.26
C ASP A 125 10.79 -7.18 -10.96
N ASP A 126 12.11 -7.28 -11.03
CA ASP A 126 12.97 -7.53 -9.87
C ASP A 126 13.02 -6.31 -8.95
N SER A 127 13.08 -5.11 -9.52
CA SER A 127 13.01 -3.86 -8.77
C SER A 127 11.68 -3.71 -8.03
N ILE A 128 10.55 -4.05 -8.67
CA ILE A 128 9.23 -4.07 -8.03
C ILE A 128 9.18 -5.12 -6.92
N GLY A 129 9.75 -6.31 -7.15
CA GLY A 129 9.84 -7.37 -6.14
C GLY A 129 10.65 -6.94 -4.91
N LEU A 130 11.82 -6.33 -5.12
CA LEU A 130 12.68 -5.81 -4.06
C LEU A 130 12.03 -4.65 -3.32
N ALA A 131 11.45 -3.67 -4.03
CA ALA A 131 10.73 -2.57 -3.40
C ALA A 131 9.56 -3.08 -2.55
N SER A 132 8.77 -4.02 -3.09
CA SER A 132 7.67 -4.65 -2.35
C SER A 132 8.17 -5.38 -1.11
N TYR A 133 9.32 -6.05 -1.18
CA TYR A 133 9.93 -6.73 -0.05
C TYR A 133 10.35 -5.72 1.03
N ILE A 134 11.15 -4.71 0.66
CA ILE A 134 11.66 -3.71 1.62
C ILE A 134 10.49 -3.02 2.31
N LEU A 135 9.48 -2.53 1.56
CA LEU A 135 8.28 -1.92 2.14
C LEU A 135 7.61 -2.85 3.16
N SER A 136 7.42 -4.12 2.82
CA SER A 136 6.82 -5.11 3.74
C SER A 136 7.65 -5.33 5.02
N THR A 137 8.98 -5.18 4.96
CA THR A 137 9.83 -5.25 6.17
C THR A 137 9.74 -4.00 7.02
N LEU A 138 9.47 -2.84 6.41
CA LEU A 138 9.27 -1.58 7.11
C LEU A 138 7.92 -1.51 7.83
N THR A 139 6.92 -2.29 7.41
CA THR A 139 5.59 -2.31 8.06
C THR A 139 5.54 -3.11 9.35
N VAL A 140 6.61 -3.82 9.69
CA VAL A 140 6.71 -4.64 10.90
C VAL A 140 6.56 -3.72 12.14
N PRO A 141 5.69 -4.04 13.11
CA PRO A 141 5.37 -3.14 14.23
C PRO A 141 6.59 -2.59 14.99
N GLU A 142 7.63 -3.41 15.15
CA GLU A 142 8.88 -3.07 15.83
C GLU A 142 9.72 -2.04 15.07
N TYR A 143 9.51 -1.91 13.75
CA TYR A 143 10.33 -1.06 12.88
C TYR A 143 9.61 0.16 12.35
N ARG A 144 8.30 0.09 12.08
CA ARG A 144 7.55 1.14 11.36
C ARG A 144 7.56 2.51 12.06
N GLU A 145 7.86 2.54 13.35
CA GLU A 145 7.95 3.76 14.17
C GLU A 145 9.39 4.29 14.36
N THR A 146 10.40 3.59 13.83
CA THR A 146 11.81 3.96 14.03
C THR A 146 12.28 5.04 13.05
N SER A 147 13.28 5.84 13.42
CA SER A 147 13.93 6.78 12.50
C SER A 147 14.57 6.08 11.31
N SER A 148 15.25 4.94 11.55
CA SER A 148 15.85 4.13 10.48
C SER A 148 14.83 3.70 9.41
N ALA A 149 13.59 3.38 9.81
CA ALA A 149 12.54 3.08 8.83
C ALA A 149 12.13 4.29 8.00
N ALA A 150 12.12 5.50 8.58
CA ALA A 150 11.88 6.74 7.85
C ALA A 150 13.04 7.07 6.90
N ASP A 151 14.29 6.84 7.30
CA ASP A 151 15.47 7.06 6.46
C ASP A 151 15.43 6.14 5.22
N VAL A 152 15.17 4.84 5.41
CA VAL A 152 15.02 3.90 4.30
C VAL A 152 13.84 4.29 3.41
N ALA A 153 12.70 4.65 3.99
CA ALA A 153 11.53 5.10 3.22
C ALA A 153 11.85 6.36 2.39
N THR A 154 12.64 7.29 2.94
CA THR A 154 13.11 8.50 2.23
C THR A 154 14.00 8.14 1.05
N ILE A 155 14.93 7.19 1.22
CA ILE A 155 15.77 6.69 0.11
C ILE A 155 14.92 5.98 -0.95
N MET A 156 13.89 5.24 -0.53
CA MET A 156 13.00 4.52 -1.44
C MET A 156 12.07 5.41 -2.25
N GLN A 157 11.72 6.61 -1.76
CA GLN A 157 10.79 7.51 -2.42
C GLN A 157 11.09 7.71 -3.92
N PRO A 158 12.26 8.26 -4.31
CA PRO A 158 12.54 8.52 -5.72
C PRO A 158 12.60 7.24 -6.56
N VAL A 159 13.04 6.12 -5.97
CA VAL A 159 13.08 4.83 -6.67
C VAL A 159 11.67 4.35 -7.00
N VAL A 160 10.76 4.36 -6.02
CA VAL A 160 9.38 3.92 -6.22
C VAL A 160 8.63 4.84 -7.19
N GLU A 161 8.86 6.15 -7.11
CA GLU A 161 8.27 7.11 -8.04
C GLU A 161 8.76 6.90 -9.48
N ASN A 162 10.01 6.46 -9.67
CA ASN A 162 10.54 6.07 -10.98
C ASN A 162 9.92 4.75 -11.49
N LEU A 163 9.73 3.74 -10.61
CA LEU A 163 9.13 2.45 -10.99
C LEU A 163 7.73 2.59 -11.62
N VAL A 164 7.00 3.64 -11.26
CA VAL A 164 5.65 3.95 -11.75
C VAL A 164 5.64 4.45 -13.21
N CYS A 165 6.74 5.03 -13.70
CA CYS A 165 6.82 5.55 -15.06
C CYS A 165 6.73 4.44 -16.12
N TYR A 166 6.99 3.19 -15.72
CA TYR A 166 6.94 2.04 -16.61
C TYR A 166 5.50 1.51 -16.76
N LYS A 167 4.89 1.77 -17.91
CA LYS A 167 3.47 1.49 -18.22
C LYS A 167 3.08 -0.01 -18.27
N HIS A 168 4.01 -0.95 -18.14
CA HIS A 168 3.79 -2.38 -18.38
C HIS A 168 3.42 -3.23 -17.15
N THR A 169 2.78 -2.65 -16.13
CA THR A 169 2.46 -3.37 -14.88
C THR A 169 1.28 -4.37 -14.99
N GLU A 170 0.69 -4.56 -16.16
CA GLU A 170 -0.48 -5.45 -16.32
C GLU A 170 -0.18 -6.92 -16.00
N SER A 171 1.08 -7.37 -16.11
CA SER A 171 1.46 -8.78 -15.91
C SER A 171 2.01 -9.11 -14.51
N ILE A 172 2.38 -8.10 -13.73
CA ILE A 172 3.13 -8.31 -12.47
C ILE A 172 2.15 -8.60 -11.33
N SER A 173 1.59 -9.81 -11.34
CA SER A 173 0.68 -10.27 -10.29
C SER A 173 1.44 -10.99 -9.18
N GLY A 174 1.34 -10.46 -7.95
CA GLY A 174 1.72 -11.18 -6.73
C GLY A 174 2.56 -10.41 -5.72
N TRP A 175 3.11 -9.26 -6.08
CA TRP A 175 3.80 -8.39 -5.12
C TRP A 175 2.82 -7.46 -4.40
N TYR A 176 3.10 -7.16 -3.13
CA TYR A 176 2.26 -6.32 -2.28
C TYR A 176 2.12 -4.91 -2.86
N ILE A 177 3.21 -4.36 -3.40
CA ILE A 177 3.22 -2.99 -3.95
C ILE A 177 2.37 -2.85 -5.23
N CYS A 178 2.15 -3.94 -5.97
CA CYS A 178 1.49 -3.89 -7.28
C CYS A 178 0.07 -3.32 -7.22
N CYS A 179 -0.69 -3.56 -6.15
CA CYS A 179 -2.04 -3.00 -6.01
C CYS A 179 -2.03 -1.46 -5.90
N VAL A 180 -0.95 -0.89 -5.35
CA VAL A 180 -0.75 0.56 -5.28
C VAL A 180 -0.29 1.06 -6.66
N LEU A 181 0.72 0.41 -7.26
CA LEU A 181 1.27 0.82 -8.56
C LEU A 181 0.22 0.82 -9.69
N GLN A 182 -0.66 -0.18 -9.74
CA GLN A 182 -1.72 -0.29 -10.76
C GLN A 182 -2.70 0.89 -10.76
N SER A 183 -2.89 1.52 -9.61
CA SER A 183 -3.80 2.67 -9.46
C SER A 183 -3.06 3.99 -9.33
N TRP A 184 -1.72 3.99 -9.41
CA TRP A 184 -0.89 5.14 -9.07
C TRP A 184 -1.27 6.39 -9.86
N HIS A 185 -1.25 6.31 -11.20
CA HIS A 185 -1.58 7.44 -12.07
C HIS A 185 -3.04 7.87 -11.95
N LYS A 186 -3.97 6.92 -11.89
CA LYS A 186 -5.41 7.20 -11.76
C LYS A 186 -5.74 7.95 -10.46
N GLU A 187 -5.08 7.57 -9.38
CA GLU A 187 -5.30 8.15 -8.07
C GLU A 187 -4.37 9.33 -7.77
N GLU A 188 -3.53 9.72 -8.74
CA GLU A 188 -2.43 10.69 -8.60
C GLU A 188 -1.64 10.43 -7.32
N SER A 189 -1.28 9.17 -7.09
CA SER A 189 -0.61 8.72 -5.88
C SER A 189 0.78 9.35 -5.75
N THR A 190 1.24 9.43 -4.51
CA THR A 190 2.60 9.84 -4.15
C THR A 190 3.20 8.78 -3.24
N PHE A 191 4.50 8.87 -2.97
CA PHE A 191 5.10 7.99 -1.98
C PHE A 191 4.48 8.14 -0.58
N LEU A 192 4.00 9.35 -0.22
CA LEU A 192 3.26 9.57 1.03
C LEU A 192 1.98 8.72 1.11
N THR A 193 1.21 8.64 0.03
CA THR A 193 0.00 7.79 0.02
C THR A 193 0.31 6.29 0.06
N LEU A 194 1.42 5.88 -0.56
CA LEU A 194 1.93 4.52 -0.42
C LEU A 194 2.36 4.24 1.03
N ALA A 195 3.04 5.19 1.66
CA ALA A 195 3.44 5.08 3.05
C ALA A 195 2.23 4.91 3.97
N ILE A 196 1.11 5.60 3.70
CA ILE A 196 -0.18 5.40 4.40
C ILE A 196 -0.73 4.00 4.15
N ASP A 197 -0.76 3.52 2.91
CA ASP A 197 -1.23 2.16 2.60
C ASP A 197 -0.39 1.10 3.33
N PHE A 198 0.93 1.30 3.44
CA PHE A 198 1.85 0.38 4.12
C PHE A 198 2.00 0.65 5.64
N GLY A 199 1.43 1.71 6.20
CA GLY A 199 1.56 2.05 7.62
C GLY A 199 2.99 2.40 8.05
N LEU A 200 3.72 3.15 7.23
CA LEU A 200 5.10 3.61 7.51
C LEU A 200 5.09 4.84 8.44
N ASN A 201 4.59 4.67 9.65
CA ASN A 201 4.20 5.74 10.56
C ASN A 201 5.29 6.77 10.88
N SER A 202 6.54 6.35 11.00
CA SER A 202 7.68 7.27 11.20
C SER A 202 7.86 8.22 10.00
N TYR A 203 7.82 7.67 8.79
CA TYR A 203 7.90 8.46 7.55
C TYR A 203 6.69 9.38 7.38
N ILE A 204 5.47 8.86 7.66
CA ILE A 204 4.24 9.66 7.60
C ILE A 204 4.35 10.87 8.54
N ARG A 205 4.76 10.66 9.80
CA ARG A 205 4.91 11.76 10.77
C ARG A 205 5.93 12.82 10.32
N ALA A 206 7.00 12.42 9.65
CA ALA A 206 8.02 13.34 9.16
C ALA A 206 7.57 14.16 7.95
N ASN A 207 6.67 13.63 7.11
CA ASN A 207 6.34 14.20 5.80
C ASN A 207 4.89 14.69 5.65
N LEU A 208 3.99 14.31 6.56
CA LEU A 208 2.59 14.74 6.53
C LEU A 208 2.46 16.15 7.10
N THR A 209 2.30 17.11 6.20
CA THR A 209 2.09 18.53 6.51
C THR A 209 0.74 19.01 5.99
N PRO A 210 0.13 20.08 6.54
CA PRO A 210 -1.12 20.64 6.01
C PRO A 210 -1.05 20.87 4.50
N GLN A 211 0.07 21.43 4.02
CA GLN A 211 0.30 21.66 2.59
C GLN A 211 0.28 20.36 1.79
N SER A 212 0.96 19.30 2.25
CA SER A 212 0.99 18.01 1.53
C SER A 212 -0.39 17.37 1.43
N VAL A 213 -1.27 17.60 2.42
CA VAL A 213 -2.64 17.08 2.41
C VAL A 213 -3.51 17.89 1.45
N GLN A 214 -3.45 19.22 1.54
CA GLN A 214 -4.25 20.12 0.70
C GLN A 214 -3.82 20.11 -0.77
N SER A 215 -2.53 19.91 -1.05
CA SER A 215 -2.01 19.85 -2.43
C SER A 215 -2.24 18.51 -3.11
N LYS A 216 -2.72 17.48 -2.39
CA LYS A 216 -2.95 16.16 -2.96
C LYS A 216 -4.11 16.20 -3.94
N LYS A 217 -3.80 15.87 -5.20
CA LYS A 217 -4.78 15.69 -6.27
C LYS A 217 -5.25 14.23 -6.38
N GLY A 218 -6.18 13.93 -7.27
CA GLY A 218 -6.71 12.58 -7.44
C GLY A 218 -7.44 12.06 -6.19
N ARG A 219 -7.07 10.88 -5.68
CA ARG A 219 -7.67 10.32 -4.47
C ARG A 219 -7.24 11.12 -3.23
N PRO A 220 -8.18 11.63 -2.41
CA PRO A 220 -7.86 12.35 -1.18
C PRO A 220 -7.12 11.52 -0.13
N ILE A 221 -6.20 12.12 0.63
CA ILE A 221 -5.47 11.43 1.73
C ILE A 221 -6.44 10.81 2.74
N LEU A 222 -7.51 11.52 3.09
CA LEU A 222 -8.52 11.03 4.03
C LEU A 222 -9.13 9.70 3.56
N ASP A 223 -9.27 9.52 2.25
CA ASP A 223 -9.79 8.29 1.66
C ASP A 223 -8.80 7.10 1.72
N TYR A 224 -7.48 7.36 1.67
CA TYR A 224 -6.45 6.33 1.93
C TYR A 224 -6.53 5.79 3.36
N ILE A 225 -6.79 6.68 4.32
CA ILE A 225 -6.90 6.32 5.74
C ILE A 225 -8.18 5.53 6.00
N LEU A 226 -9.31 6.00 5.47
CA LEU A 226 -10.63 5.40 5.75
C LEU A 226 -10.85 4.06 5.03
N ARG A 227 -10.27 3.87 3.84
CA ARG A 227 -10.45 2.66 3.02
C ARG A 227 -9.10 2.01 2.70
N PRO A 228 -8.49 1.28 3.66
CA PRO A 228 -7.18 0.65 3.48
C PRO A 228 -7.21 -0.45 2.40
N ARG A 229 -6.13 -0.58 1.61
CA ARG A 229 -6.06 -1.55 0.52
C ARG A 229 -5.85 -3.00 0.94
N PHE A 230 -5.12 -3.27 2.03
CA PHE A 230 -4.62 -4.62 2.34
C PHE A 230 -5.62 -5.53 3.08
N ARG A 231 -6.93 -5.20 3.05
CA ARG A 231 -7.98 -5.80 3.88
C ARG A 231 -8.22 -7.32 3.68
N LYS A 232 -7.89 -7.88 2.51
CA LYS A 232 -8.10 -9.31 2.19
C LYS A 232 -6.81 -10.13 2.23
N MET A 233 -5.66 -9.51 2.52
CA MET A 233 -4.44 -10.29 2.68
C MET A 233 -4.56 -11.15 3.93
N ARG A 234 -4.08 -12.40 3.84
CA ARG A 234 -4.12 -13.34 4.96
C ARG A 234 -3.59 -12.62 6.20
N PRO A 235 -4.34 -12.58 7.33
CA PRO A 235 -3.92 -11.85 8.53
C PRO A 235 -2.50 -12.21 8.97
N THR A 236 -2.06 -13.43 8.68
CA THR A 236 -0.70 -13.94 8.94
C THR A 236 0.43 -13.22 8.20
N MET A 237 0.14 -12.39 7.20
CA MET A 237 1.16 -11.61 6.49
C MET A 237 1.44 -10.25 7.14
N CYS A 238 0.48 -9.65 7.86
CA CYS A 238 0.62 -8.34 8.53
C CYS A 238 1.26 -7.23 7.66
N VAL A 239 1.06 -7.26 6.34
CA VAL A 239 1.61 -6.24 5.43
C VAL A 239 0.60 -5.11 5.26
N GLY A 240 1.06 -3.90 5.56
CA GLY A 240 0.31 -2.66 5.39
C GLY A 240 -0.91 -2.50 6.30
N ASN A 241 -1.62 -1.40 6.09
CA ASN A 241 -2.80 -1.04 6.86
C ASN A 241 -4.02 -1.86 6.39
N GLN A 242 -4.68 -2.49 7.36
CA GLN A 242 -5.91 -3.28 7.15
C GLN A 242 -7.13 -2.60 7.76
N LEU A 243 -6.90 -1.62 8.64
CA LEU A 243 -7.90 -0.86 9.39
C LEU A 243 -7.64 0.64 9.26
N PRO A 244 -8.67 1.48 9.44
CA PRO A 244 -8.47 2.91 9.51
C PRO A 244 -7.52 3.27 10.66
N ASP A 245 -6.52 4.09 10.35
CA ASP A 245 -5.64 4.66 11.36
C ASP A 245 -6.33 5.87 12.00
N LEU A 246 -6.90 5.67 13.19
CA LEU A 246 -7.66 6.69 13.90
C LEU A 246 -6.79 7.86 14.37
N ALA A 247 -5.51 7.63 14.66
CA ALA A 247 -4.61 8.70 15.08
C ALA A 247 -4.31 9.60 13.88
N LEU A 248 -3.96 8.99 12.75
CA LEU A 248 -3.73 9.69 11.50
C LEU A 248 -4.98 10.41 10.99
N LEU A 249 -6.16 9.79 11.13
CA LEU A 249 -7.46 10.37 10.79
C LEU A 249 -7.70 11.70 11.53
N ASN A 250 -7.47 11.73 12.85
CA ASN A 250 -7.62 12.95 13.64
C ASN A 250 -6.61 14.03 13.22
N VAL A 251 -5.36 13.65 12.92
CA VAL A 251 -4.33 14.60 12.47
C VAL A 251 -4.72 15.26 11.15
N VAL A 252 -5.18 14.49 10.15
CA VAL A 252 -5.54 15.07 8.85
C VAL A 252 -6.81 15.93 8.91
N LEU A 253 -7.78 15.57 9.74
CA LEU A 253 -8.97 16.40 9.95
C LEU A 253 -8.63 17.71 10.66
N ALA A 254 -7.65 17.70 11.58
CA ALA A 254 -7.13 18.91 12.21
C ALA A 254 -6.35 19.83 11.25
N PHE A 255 -6.04 19.37 10.02
CA PHE A 255 -5.51 20.21 8.94
C PHE A 255 -6.62 20.81 8.05
N ASP A 256 -7.83 20.92 8.58
CA ASP A 256 -9.04 21.42 7.92
C ASP A 256 -9.42 20.62 6.67
N MET A 257 -9.19 19.31 6.70
CA MET A 257 -9.65 18.44 5.62
C MET A 257 -11.17 18.28 5.64
N ASP A 258 -11.79 18.57 4.51
CA ASP A 258 -13.22 18.37 4.32
C ASP A 258 -13.57 16.86 4.30
N PRO A 259 -14.34 16.34 5.27
CA PRO A 259 -14.80 14.95 5.26
C PRO A 259 -15.70 14.62 4.06
N ASN A 260 -16.27 15.62 3.40
CA ASN A 260 -17.13 15.50 2.23
C ASN A 260 -16.39 15.76 0.91
N GLN A 261 -15.05 15.90 0.93
CA GLN A 261 -14.27 16.12 -0.28
C GLN A 261 -14.64 15.09 -1.36
N ARG A 262 -14.83 15.58 -2.59
CA ARG A 262 -15.28 14.74 -3.71
C ARG A 262 -14.11 14.00 -4.36
N TYR A 263 -14.36 12.75 -4.71
CA TYR A 263 -13.49 11.91 -5.54
C TYR A 263 -14.33 11.17 -6.57
N HIS A 264 -14.01 11.36 -7.86
CA HIS A 264 -14.84 10.88 -8.98
C HIS A 264 -16.33 11.27 -8.86
N GLY A 265 -16.61 12.49 -8.41
CA GLY A 265 -17.97 13.02 -8.28
C GLY A 265 -18.76 12.55 -7.05
N VAL A 266 -18.14 11.75 -6.17
CA VAL A 266 -18.77 11.19 -4.96
C VAL A 266 -18.02 11.67 -3.73
N SER A 267 -18.70 12.00 -2.64
CA SER A 267 -18.00 12.34 -1.39
C SER A 267 -17.26 11.12 -0.83
N ILE A 268 -16.05 11.32 -0.30
CA ILE A 268 -15.28 10.26 0.35
C ILE A 268 -16.02 9.69 1.57
N TRP A 269 -16.85 10.49 2.24
CA TRP A 269 -17.76 10.03 3.29
C TRP A 269 -18.77 8.98 2.78
N ALA A 270 -19.45 9.25 1.66
CA ALA A 270 -20.36 8.28 1.06
C ALA A 270 -19.62 7.01 0.61
N LEU A 271 -18.44 7.16 -0.02
CA LEU A 271 -17.60 6.01 -0.40
C LEU A 271 -17.20 5.16 0.81
N PHE A 272 -16.89 5.79 1.95
CA PHE A 272 -16.57 5.11 3.20
C PHE A 272 -17.77 4.35 3.77
N LEU A 273 -18.97 4.95 3.80
CA LEU A 273 -20.19 4.27 4.22
C LEU A 273 -20.49 3.04 3.34
N CYS A 274 -20.38 3.19 2.02
CA CYS A 274 -20.54 2.08 1.09
C CYS A 274 -19.50 0.97 1.31
N PHE A 275 -18.25 1.35 1.59
CA PHE A 275 -17.17 0.41 1.90
C PHE A 275 -17.46 -0.40 3.17
N ILE A 276 -18.00 0.25 4.21
CA ILE A 276 -18.42 -0.41 5.45
C ILE A 276 -19.65 -1.30 5.21
N ALA A 277 -20.63 -0.83 4.43
CA ALA A 277 -21.81 -1.62 4.04
C ALA A 277 -21.40 -2.90 3.34
N ASP A 278 -20.51 -2.81 2.34
CA ASP A 278 -20.00 -4.00 1.69
C ASP A 278 -19.10 -4.86 2.60
N ARG A 279 -18.48 -4.28 3.65
CA ARG A 279 -17.69 -5.04 4.64
C ARG A 279 -18.59 -5.89 5.52
N PHE A 280 -19.68 -5.31 6.01
CA PHE A 280 -20.50 -5.90 7.06
C PHE A 280 -21.80 -6.54 6.57
N GLY A 281 -22.21 -6.26 5.34
CA GLY A 281 -23.46 -6.73 4.72
C GLY A 281 -23.41 -8.15 4.15
N GLY A 282 -22.24 -8.77 4.03
CA GLY A 282 -22.11 -10.17 3.61
C GLY A 282 -22.33 -11.17 4.76
N GLU A 283 -22.61 -12.43 4.41
CA GLU A 283 -22.61 -13.58 5.33
C GLU A 283 -21.22 -13.91 5.90
N THR A 284 -20.19 -13.14 5.57
CA THR A 284 -18.82 -13.38 6.02
C THR A 284 -18.76 -13.32 7.56
N PRO A 285 -18.53 -14.45 8.26
CA PRO A 285 -18.64 -14.52 9.72
C PRO A 285 -17.51 -13.78 10.46
N ASP A 286 -16.45 -13.39 9.75
CA ASP A 286 -15.14 -13.19 10.36
C ASP A 286 -14.79 -11.73 10.70
N THR A 287 -15.78 -10.85 10.90
CA THR A 287 -15.46 -9.49 11.34
C THR A 287 -15.12 -9.46 12.81
N THR A 288 -13.85 -9.17 13.12
CA THR A 288 -13.38 -9.22 14.50
C THR A 288 -13.94 -8.03 15.30
N PRO A 289 -14.07 -8.15 16.63
CA PRO A 289 -14.47 -7.03 17.49
C PRO A 289 -13.57 -5.81 17.34
N LEU A 290 -12.27 -6.02 17.09
CA LEU A 290 -11.30 -4.95 16.86
C LEU A 290 -11.64 -4.17 15.59
N GLU A 291 -11.92 -4.86 14.48
CA GLU A 291 -12.29 -4.20 13.22
C GLU A 291 -13.58 -3.38 13.40
N LYS A 292 -14.61 -3.98 14.00
CA LYS A 292 -15.88 -3.29 14.29
C LYS A 292 -15.66 -2.02 15.11
N SER A 293 -14.79 -2.10 16.12
CA SER A 293 -14.44 -0.95 16.96
C SER A 293 -13.72 0.15 16.18
N ALA A 294 -12.76 -0.21 15.32
CA ALA A 294 -12.02 0.74 14.50
C ALA A 294 -12.95 1.51 13.53
N TYR A 295 -13.80 0.79 12.79
CA TYR A 295 -14.74 1.45 11.88
C TYR A 295 -15.80 2.28 12.60
N PHE A 296 -16.29 1.82 13.77
CA PHE A 296 -17.21 2.61 14.59
C PHE A 296 -16.59 3.95 15.01
N GLU A 297 -15.36 3.95 15.50
CA GLU A 297 -14.70 5.19 15.92
C GLU A 297 -14.38 6.09 14.72
N ALA A 298 -13.97 5.52 13.58
CA ALA A 298 -13.78 6.30 12.35
C ALA A 298 -15.08 6.99 11.89
N LEU A 299 -16.22 6.28 11.90
CA LEU A 299 -17.55 6.87 11.60
C LEU A 299 -17.84 8.06 12.52
N LYS A 300 -17.66 7.86 13.84
CA LYS A 300 -17.90 8.88 14.85
C LYS A 300 -17.02 10.11 14.62
N ILE A 301 -15.73 9.91 14.39
CA ILE A 301 -14.77 11.00 14.11
C ILE A 301 -15.20 11.79 12.87
N MET A 302 -15.57 11.11 11.78
CA MET A 302 -16.02 11.78 10.55
C MET A 302 -17.25 12.67 10.78
N ILE A 303 -18.29 12.14 11.46
CA ILE A 303 -19.52 12.89 11.75
C ILE A 303 -19.24 14.11 12.64
N GLN A 304 -18.38 13.95 13.65
CA GLN A 304 -17.99 15.03 14.55
C GLN A 304 -17.20 16.14 13.83
N ASN A 305 -16.46 15.80 12.78
CA ASN A 305 -15.65 16.73 12.00
C ASN A 305 -16.36 17.24 10.74
N GLY A 306 -17.68 17.14 10.67
CA GLY A 306 -18.45 17.84 9.64
C GLY A 306 -19.03 16.98 8.53
N ALA A 307 -18.88 15.65 8.56
CA ALA A 307 -19.43 14.79 7.52
C ALA A 307 -20.95 15.01 7.34
N ASP A 308 -21.38 14.99 6.08
CA ASP A 308 -22.76 15.27 5.71
C ASP A 308 -23.69 14.20 6.28
N VAL A 309 -24.83 14.66 6.77
CA VAL A 309 -25.88 13.82 7.37
C VAL A 309 -27.02 13.50 6.41
N LEU A 310 -26.98 14.08 5.21
CA LEU A 310 -27.91 13.83 4.11
C LEU A 310 -27.07 13.49 2.87
N LEU A 311 -27.35 12.37 2.22
CA LEU A 311 -26.55 11.90 1.09
C LEU A 311 -27.44 11.59 -0.12
N PRO A 312 -27.06 12.04 -1.34
CA PRO A 312 -27.73 11.65 -2.57
C PRO A 312 -27.65 10.14 -2.84
N ARG A 313 -28.71 9.57 -3.38
CA ARG A 313 -28.79 8.13 -3.75
C ARG A 313 -27.71 7.74 -4.76
N ALA A 314 -27.43 8.61 -5.72
CA ALA A 314 -26.42 8.38 -6.76
C ALA A 314 -25.04 8.06 -6.15
N TRP A 315 -24.69 8.73 -5.05
CA TRP A 315 -23.43 8.52 -4.35
C TRP A 315 -23.36 7.13 -3.70
N LEU A 316 -24.47 6.68 -3.11
CA LEU A 316 -24.55 5.42 -2.35
C LEU A 316 -24.53 4.16 -3.23
N SER A 317 -24.71 4.34 -4.55
CA SER A 317 -24.68 3.27 -5.55
C SER A 317 -23.27 3.01 -6.11
N SER A 318 -22.31 3.87 -5.75
CA SER A 318 -20.96 3.88 -6.32
C SER A 318 -20.11 2.67 -5.92
N ILE A 319 -19.15 2.30 -6.75
CA ILE A 319 -18.17 1.26 -6.43
C ILE A 319 -17.28 1.78 -5.30
N ALA A 320 -17.32 1.13 -4.14
CA ALA A 320 -16.58 1.55 -2.96
C ALA A 320 -15.26 0.78 -2.77
N TYR A 321 -15.02 -0.25 -3.58
CA TYR A 321 -13.78 -1.00 -3.57
C TYR A 321 -12.81 -0.53 -4.64
N TYR A 322 -11.53 -0.58 -4.29
CA TYR A 322 -10.46 -0.55 -5.28
C TYR A 322 -10.45 -1.88 -6.01
N GLN A 323 -10.44 -1.84 -7.34
CA GLN A 323 -10.15 -3.00 -8.19
C GLN A 323 -8.66 -3.39 -8.06
N ALA A 324 -8.16 -3.58 -6.84
CA ALA A 324 -6.78 -3.96 -6.57
C ALA A 324 -6.44 -5.37 -7.09
N TYR A 325 -7.46 -6.20 -7.28
CA TYR A 325 -7.34 -7.51 -7.90
C TYR A 325 -8.46 -7.63 -8.92
N GLY A 326 -8.11 -7.70 -10.21
CA GLY A 326 -9.06 -7.83 -11.33
C GLY A 326 -10.00 -9.06 -11.26
N TRP A 327 -9.91 -9.86 -10.20
CA TRP A 327 -10.74 -11.02 -9.90
C TRP A 327 -12.10 -10.64 -9.30
N ASP A 328 -12.24 -9.47 -8.66
CA ASP A 328 -13.54 -9.00 -8.12
C ASP A 328 -14.40 -8.27 -9.19
N SER A 329 -13.97 -8.26 -10.46
CA SER A 329 -14.71 -7.66 -11.59
C SER A 329 -16.02 -8.40 -11.96
N TRP A 330 -16.28 -9.56 -11.33
CA TRP A 330 -17.37 -10.46 -11.70
C TRP A 330 -18.72 -10.07 -11.10
N PHE A 331 -18.77 -9.00 -10.28
CA PHE A 331 -20.01 -8.43 -9.76
C PHE A 331 -20.23 -7.03 -10.34
N ASP A 332 -20.27 -6.92 -11.67
CA ASP A 332 -20.85 -5.76 -12.35
C ASP A 332 -22.39 -5.80 -12.27
N ASN A 333 -22.89 -6.03 -11.06
CA ASN A 333 -24.30 -5.87 -10.75
C ASN A 333 -24.57 -4.37 -10.87
N GLY A 334 -25.66 -4.03 -11.56
CA GLY A 334 -26.06 -2.65 -11.81
C GLY A 334 -26.06 -1.82 -10.52
N SER A 335 -25.89 -0.50 -10.66
CA SER A 335 -25.83 0.45 -9.55
C SER A 335 -26.96 0.27 -8.52
N GLU A 336 -28.17 -0.02 -8.99
CA GLU A 336 -29.35 -0.22 -8.15
C GLU A 336 -29.28 -1.47 -7.27
N GLU A 337 -28.88 -2.61 -7.83
CA GLU A 337 -28.76 -3.85 -7.06
C GLU A 337 -27.71 -3.71 -5.95
N ARG A 338 -26.62 -2.99 -6.25
CA ARG A 338 -25.57 -2.70 -5.27
C ARG A 338 -26.09 -1.84 -4.12
N PHE A 339 -26.87 -0.80 -4.42
CA PHE A 339 -27.50 0.02 -3.39
C PHE A 339 -28.45 -0.81 -2.51
N LEU A 340 -29.37 -1.55 -3.12
CA LEU A 340 -30.36 -2.35 -2.39
C LEU A 340 -29.71 -3.44 -1.53
N ARG A 341 -28.61 -4.05 -2.01
CA ARG A 341 -27.82 -5.02 -1.25
C ARG A 341 -27.18 -4.39 -0.01
N ARG A 342 -26.67 -3.17 -0.12
CA ARG A 342 -26.01 -2.44 1.00
C ARG A 342 -27.01 -1.88 2.00
N PHE A 343 -28.14 -1.41 1.50
CA PHE A 343 -29.05 -0.53 2.22
C PHE A 343 -30.50 -0.98 2.00
N SER A 344 -30.78 -2.23 2.37
CA SER A 344 -32.12 -2.79 2.23
C SER A 344 -33.10 -2.11 3.18
N ASN A 345 -34.35 -1.93 2.71
CA ASN A 345 -35.47 -1.39 3.49
C ASN A 345 -35.32 0.07 3.96
N ILE A 346 -34.44 0.86 3.33
CA ILE A 346 -34.28 2.27 3.69
C ILE A 346 -35.27 3.13 2.89
N THR A 347 -36.00 3.98 3.60
CA THR A 347 -36.95 4.92 3.00
C THR A 347 -36.25 6.25 2.72
N PRO A 348 -36.41 6.84 1.53
CA PRO A 348 -35.89 8.17 1.24
C PRO A 348 -36.40 9.23 2.22
N LYS A 349 -35.52 10.18 2.58
CA LYS A 349 -35.90 11.32 3.42
C LYS A 349 -36.55 12.42 2.60
N ILE A 350 -36.01 12.67 1.41
CA ILE A 350 -36.50 13.65 0.44
C ILE A 350 -36.58 12.95 -0.92
N GLN A 351 -37.70 13.12 -1.61
CA GLN A 351 -37.90 12.67 -2.99
C GLN A 351 -38.11 13.92 -3.85
N GLY A 352 -37.11 14.26 -4.67
CA GLY A 352 -37.29 15.26 -5.72
C GLY A 352 -38.12 14.72 -6.89
N SER A 353 -38.33 15.56 -7.90
CA SER A 353 -39.16 15.23 -9.07
C SER A 353 -38.43 14.35 -10.08
N ALA A 354 -37.09 14.34 -10.06
CA ALA A 354 -36.26 13.40 -10.80
C ALA A 354 -35.73 12.29 -9.89
N GLY A 355 -35.55 11.08 -10.43
CA GLY A 355 -35.06 9.91 -9.68
C GLY A 355 -33.66 10.06 -9.08
N ASP A 356 -32.86 11.02 -9.58
CA ASP A 356 -31.52 11.32 -9.07
C ASP A 356 -31.54 12.25 -7.84
N ASP A 357 -32.67 12.90 -7.55
CA ASP A 357 -32.84 13.84 -6.42
C ASP A 357 -33.26 13.12 -5.12
N ILE A 358 -33.09 11.80 -5.06
CA ILE A 358 -33.44 11.02 -3.88
C ILE A 358 -32.32 11.21 -2.84
N ILE A 359 -32.67 11.75 -1.68
CA ILE A 359 -31.73 11.98 -0.57
C ILE A 359 -32.07 11.09 0.61
N TYR A 360 -31.05 10.46 1.18
CA TYR A 360 -31.15 9.60 2.35
C TYR A 360 -30.52 10.25 3.57
N ALA A 361 -31.17 10.09 4.74
CA ALA A 361 -30.58 10.47 6.00
C ALA A 361 -29.54 9.44 6.44
N VAL A 362 -28.36 9.90 6.86
CA VAL A 362 -27.29 9.02 7.35
C VAL A 362 -27.74 8.25 8.58
N SER A 363 -28.60 8.83 9.43
CA SER A 363 -29.17 8.10 10.57
C SER A 363 -29.91 6.82 10.15
N ASP A 364 -30.64 6.87 9.02
CA ASP A 364 -31.34 5.70 8.46
C ASP A 364 -30.35 4.72 7.81
N LEU A 365 -29.32 5.21 7.11
CA LEU A 365 -28.24 4.36 6.57
C LEU A 365 -27.53 3.57 7.67
N LEU A 366 -27.30 4.20 8.83
CA LEU A 366 -26.61 3.58 9.95
C LEU A 366 -27.45 2.54 10.71
N GLU A 367 -28.78 2.49 10.52
CA GLU A 367 -29.61 1.40 11.04
C GLU A 367 -29.14 0.04 10.50
N HIS A 368 -28.62 0.01 9.27
CA HIS A 368 -28.06 -1.20 8.67
C HIS A 368 -26.90 -1.80 9.50
N PHE A 369 -26.21 -1.00 10.30
CA PHE A 369 -25.08 -1.45 11.12
C PHE A 369 -25.45 -1.74 12.57
N LYS A 370 -26.71 -1.61 12.96
CA LYS A 370 -27.17 -1.75 14.36
C LYS A 370 -26.74 -3.07 14.98
N ASP A 371 -26.98 -4.19 14.29
CA ASP A 371 -26.64 -5.53 14.78
C ASP A 371 -25.11 -5.76 14.85
N ARG A 372 -24.33 -4.99 14.10
CA ARG A 372 -22.88 -5.10 14.05
C ARG A 372 -22.20 -4.31 15.15
N PHE A 373 -22.71 -3.13 15.47
CA PHE A 373 -22.15 -2.25 16.51
C PHE A 373 -22.81 -2.45 17.89
N GLY A 374 -23.93 -3.15 17.97
CA GLY A 374 -24.60 -3.50 19.23
C GLY A 374 -24.97 -2.25 20.04
N PHE A 375 -24.69 -2.24 21.34
CA PHE A 375 -25.08 -1.14 22.23
C PHE A 375 -24.42 0.21 21.88
N ARG A 376 -23.25 0.20 21.23
CA ARG A 376 -22.53 1.43 20.85
C ARG A 376 -23.26 2.21 19.76
N TRP A 377 -24.08 1.53 18.96
CA TRP A 377 -24.86 2.13 17.89
C TRP A 377 -25.72 3.31 18.36
N GLY A 378 -26.35 3.23 19.54
CA GLY A 378 -27.19 4.31 20.06
C GLY A 378 -26.43 5.62 20.27
N THR A 379 -25.14 5.53 20.63
CA THR A 379 -24.28 6.71 20.75
C THR A 379 -24.05 7.35 19.38
N LEU A 380 -23.71 6.55 18.37
CA LEU A 380 -23.46 7.04 17.02
C LEU A 380 -24.71 7.69 16.41
N LYS A 381 -25.88 7.03 16.53
CA LYS A 381 -27.15 7.58 16.06
C LYS A 381 -27.49 8.91 16.74
N THR A 382 -27.24 9.02 18.05
CA THR A 382 -27.48 10.28 18.78
C THR A 382 -26.63 11.42 18.22
N VAL A 383 -25.35 11.17 17.93
CA VAL A 383 -24.45 12.18 17.35
C VAL A 383 -24.93 12.62 15.96
N VAL A 384 -25.37 11.68 15.12
CA VAL A 384 -25.92 12.01 13.79
C VAL A 384 -27.21 12.83 13.90
N LEU A 385 -28.16 12.40 14.74
CA LEU A 385 -29.42 13.12 14.91
C LEU A 385 -29.23 14.54 15.44
N GLN A 386 -28.25 14.75 16.34
CA GLN A 386 -27.88 16.08 16.81
C GLN A 386 -27.36 16.96 15.65
N ARG A 387 -26.52 16.40 14.78
CA ARG A 387 -26.00 17.10 13.59
C ARG A 387 -27.09 17.36 12.56
N GLU A 388 -27.97 16.40 12.29
CA GLU A 388 -29.16 16.58 11.44
C GLU A 388 -30.03 17.74 11.93
N ALA A 389 -30.32 17.78 13.23
CA ALA A 389 -31.09 18.88 13.82
C ALA A 389 -30.38 20.24 13.68
N GLN A 390 -29.06 20.29 13.84
CA GLN A 390 -28.27 21.51 13.65
C GLN A 390 -28.30 21.99 12.19
N VAL A 391 -28.12 21.08 11.23
CA VAL A 391 -28.15 21.40 9.80
C VAL A 391 -29.53 21.94 9.42
N LEU A 392 -30.61 21.25 9.82
CA LEU A 392 -31.98 21.69 9.53
C LEU A 392 -32.34 23.03 10.18
N ALA A 393 -31.81 23.31 11.37
CA ALA A 393 -32.01 24.61 12.03
C ALA A 393 -31.23 25.76 11.37
N SER A 394 -30.14 25.46 10.66
CA SER A 394 -29.30 26.45 9.99
C SER A 394 -29.82 26.88 8.62
N VAL A 395 -30.71 26.11 7.98
CA VAL A 395 -31.28 26.46 6.67
C VAL A 395 -32.33 27.57 6.86
N PRO A 396 -32.15 28.76 6.27
CA PRO A 396 -33.14 29.83 6.32
C PRO A 396 -34.50 29.34 5.80
N SER A 397 -35.60 29.70 6.46
CA SER A 397 -36.95 29.25 6.08
C SER A 397 -37.34 29.62 4.63
N SER A 398 -36.63 30.57 4.00
CA SER A 398 -36.80 30.96 2.61
C SER A 398 -36.07 30.07 1.59
N GLU A 399 -35.08 29.28 2.01
CA GLU A 399 -34.26 28.42 1.13
C GLU A 399 -34.70 26.96 1.13
N LEU A 400 -35.48 26.53 2.13
CA LEU A 400 -36.07 25.18 2.17
C LEU A 400 -36.97 24.87 0.96
N THR A 401 -37.42 25.88 0.22
CA THR A 401 -38.19 25.73 -1.02
C THR A 401 -37.37 25.90 -2.30
N SER A 402 -36.18 26.50 -2.26
CA SER A 402 -35.37 26.81 -3.46
C SER A 402 -33.99 26.13 -3.52
N SER A 403 -33.31 25.94 -2.38
CA SER A 403 -31.92 25.43 -2.31
C SER A 403 -31.80 23.92 -2.50
N ILE A 404 -32.91 23.17 -2.48
CA ILE A 404 -32.90 21.72 -2.77
C ILE A 404 -32.85 21.44 -4.29
N TRP A 405 -32.99 22.46 -5.14
CA TRP A 405 -33.24 22.28 -6.58
C TRP A 405 -32.13 22.74 -7.53
N MET A 406 -30.99 23.26 -7.05
CA MET A 406 -29.88 23.65 -7.93
C MET A 406 -28.51 23.43 -7.28
N GLU A 407 -27.87 22.30 -7.58
CA GLU A 407 -26.42 22.17 -7.84
C GLU A 407 -26.04 20.80 -8.42
#